data_AF-A0A7D5MFQ8-F1
#
_entry.id   AF-A0A7D5MFQ8-F1
#
_cell.length_a   1.000
_cell.length_b   1.000
_cell.length_c   1.000
_cell.angle_alpha   90.00
_cell.angle_beta   90.00
_cell.angle_gamma   90.00
#
_symmetry.space_group_name_H-M   'P 1'
#
loop_
_entity.id
_entity.type
_entity.pdbx_description
1 polymer ?
#
loop_
_entity_poly.entity_id
_entity_poly.type
_entity_poly.pdbx_seq_one_letter_code
_entity_poly.pdbx_strand_id
1 'polypeptide(L)'
;MILVISLLVSGCYSFRGTSIPSNTNTFYVGNFTLDTYDAPFNLSQMVTEKLKDKIRKETRLKYVEIEPDIEFVGKVTNYVVSPVAPQANQIPSANRLEITINVSFLDQKNEKNKWTSNFTFFKDFSKDANLIDVRDGLANDIFDQLVEDVYNRAFTNW
;
A
#
# COMPACT_ATOMS: atom_id res chain seq x y z
N MET A 1 -2.04 44.67 -39.42
CA MET A 1 -1.35 44.92 -38.15
C MET A 1 -2.11 44.19 -37.06
N ILE A 2 -1.46 43.17 -36.47
CA ILE A 2 -1.78 42.48 -35.20
C ILE A 2 -2.91 41.43 -35.27
N LEU A 3 -2.62 40.12 -35.41
CA LEU A 3 -2.07 39.12 -34.46
C LEU A 3 -3.22 38.47 -33.61
N VAL A 4 -3.73 37.31 -34.02
CA VAL A 4 -3.53 35.96 -33.44
C VAL A 4 -3.85 35.88 -31.94
N ILE A 5 -4.73 34.95 -31.54
CA ILE A 5 -4.41 33.84 -30.62
C ILE A 5 -5.59 32.85 -30.57
N SER A 6 -5.30 31.67 -31.13
CA SER A 6 -6.01 30.42 -30.95
C SER A 6 -5.66 29.85 -29.58
N LEU A 7 -6.65 29.61 -28.72
CA LEU A 7 -6.49 28.83 -27.49
C LEU A 7 -6.99 27.40 -27.75
N LEU A 8 -6.13 26.62 -28.41
CA LEU A 8 -6.17 25.17 -28.32
C LEU A 8 -5.73 24.80 -26.90
N VAL A 9 -6.70 24.49 -26.05
CA VAL A 9 -6.45 23.85 -24.76
C VAL A 9 -6.02 22.41 -25.06
N SER A 10 -4.74 22.25 -25.39
CA SER A 10 -4.06 20.96 -25.39
C SER A 10 -3.87 20.57 -23.93
N GLY A 11 -4.92 20.02 -23.32
CA GLY A 11 -4.80 19.26 -22.09
C GLY A 11 -3.93 18.03 -22.39
N CYS A 12 -2.62 18.18 -22.31
CA CYS A 12 -1.68 17.06 -22.26
C CYS A 12 -1.88 16.34 -20.92
N TYR A 13 -2.99 15.62 -20.80
CA TYR A 13 -3.09 14.51 -19.87
C TYR A 13 -2.22 13.41 -20.46
N SER A 14 -0.92 13.46 -20.15
CA SER A 14 -0.08 12.27 -20.27
C SER A 14 -0.69 11.26 -19.31
N PHE A 15 -1.37 10.27 -19.89
CA PHE A 15 -1.71 9.02 -19.21
C PHE A 15 -0.37 8.41 -18.78
N ARG A 16 0.13 8.80 -17.61
CA ARG A 16 1.16 8.04 -16.89
C ARG A 16 0.48 6.81 -16.31
N GLY A 17 -0.13 6.01 -17.19
CA GLY A 17 -0.50 4.65 -16.86
C GLY A 17 0.79 3.93 -16.51
N THR A 18 0.76 3.12 -15.46
CA THR A 18 1.84 2.22 -15.10
C THR A 18 2.28 1.48 -16.35
N SER A 19 3.48 1.79 -16.87
CA SER A 19 3.97 1.24 -18.13
C SER A 19 4.54 -0.15 -17.89
N ILE A 20 3.71 -1.06 -17.39
CA ILE A 20 4.08 -2.45 -17.16
C ILE A 20 4.40 -3.08 -18.53
N PRO A 21 5.65 -3.52 -18.77
CA PRO A 21 6.13 -4.09 -20.01
C PRO A 21 5.20 -5.16 -20.57
N SER A 22 5.06 -5.21 -21.90
CA SER A 22 4.14 -6.15 -22.58
C SER A 22 4.41 -7.62 -22.26
N ASN A 23 5.65 -7.97 -21.91
CA ASN A 23 6.07 -9.31 -21.50
C ASN A 23 5.77 -9.66 -20.04
N THR A 24 5.26 -8.73 -19.23
CA THR A 24 4.83 -8.94 -17.85
C THR A 24 3.30 -8.93 -17.79
N ASN A 25 2.70 -10.08 -17.46
CA ASN A 25 1.27 -10.32 -17.58
C ASN A 25 0.64 -10.94 -16.33
N THR A 26 1.44 -11.49 -15.43
CA THR A 26 0.96 -12.20 -14.25
C THR A 26 1.57 -11.67 -12.96
N PHE A 27 0.86 -11.87 -11.86
CA PHE A 27 1.36 -11.53 -10.52
C PHE A 27 0.92 -12.55 -9.48
N TYR A 28 1.67 -12.61 -8.40
CA TYR A 28 1.35 -13.36 -7.20
C TYR A 28 1.58 -12.50 -5.96
N VAL A 29 0.73 -12.70 -4.96
CA VAL A 29 0.91 -12.15 -3.61
C VAL A 29 0.85 -13.34 -2.66
N GLY A 30 1.99 -13.65 -2.05
CA GLY A 30 2.08 -14.65 -1.01
C GLY A 30 1.35 -14.21 0.26
N ASN A 31 0.90 -15.18 1.04
CA ASN A 31 0.28 -14.91 2.33
C ASN A 31 1.28 -14.17 3.22
N PHE A 32 0.90 -12.98 3.68
CA PHE A 32 1.71 -12.25 4.64
C PHE A 32 1.77 -13.05 5.94
N THR A 33 2.91 -12.99 6.63
CA THR A 33 3.04 -13.57 7.97
C THR A 33 2.97 -12.48 9.05
N LEU A 34 2.77 -12.87 10.30
CA LEU A 34 2.88 -11.98 11.45
C LEU A 34 4.22 -12.22 12.13
N ASP A 35 4.96 -11.15 12.37
CA ASP A 35 6.25 -11.14 13.06
C ASP A 35 6.21 -10.17 14.24
N THR A 36 5.07 -10.15 14.93
CA THR A 36 4.80 -9.36 16.13
C THR A 36 3.74 -10.07 16.99
N TYR A 37 3.87 -9.99 18.31
CA TYR A 37 3.05 -10.77 19.25
C TYR A 37 1.69 -10.14 19.57
N ASP A 38 1.57 -8.81 19.46
CA ASP A 38 0.37 -8.07 19.86
C ASP A 38 -0.60 -7.83 18.69
N ALA A 39 -0.23 -8.24 17.47
CA ALA A 39 -1.09 -8.10 16.30
C ALA A 39 -2.23 -9.13 16.28
N PRO A 40 -3.47 -8.71 15.96
CA PRO A 40 -4.54 -9.62 15.62
C PRO A 40 -4.19 -10.55 14.46
N PHE A 41 -4.58 -11.83 14.55
CA PHE A 41 -4.26 -12.85 13.55
C PHE A 41 -4.80 -12.55 12.14
N ASN A 42 -5.90 -11.80 12.03
CA ASN A 42 -6.53 -11.43 10.77
C ASN A 42 -5.73 -10.39 9.97
N LEU A 43 -4.76 -9.67 10.56
CA LEU A 43 -4.04 -8.60 9.87
C LEU A 43 -3.24 -9.08 8.66
N SER A 44 -2.63 -10.26 8.76
CA SER A 44 -1.90 -10.89 7.64
C SER A 44 -2.82 -11.14 6.44
N GLN A 45 -4.01 -11.68 6.67
CA GLN A 45 -4.99 -11.92 5.63
C GLN A 45 -5.51 -10.58 5.06
N MET A 46 -5.80 -9.59 5.91
CA MET A 46 -6.26 -8.28 5.48
C MET A 46 -5.29 -7.59 4.52
N VAL A 47 -4.00 -7.52 4.86
CA VAL A 47 -3.00 -6.89 3.98
C VAL A 47 -2.79 -7.68 2.69
N THR A 48 -2.81 -9.02 2.77
CA THR A 48 -2.67 -9.91 1.60
C THR A 48 -3.79 -9.64 0.59
N GLU A 49 -5.05 -9.68 1.04
CA GLU A 49 -6.20 -9.47 0.15
C GLU A 49 -6.28 -8.03 -0.36
N LYS A 50 -5.97 -7.02 0.47
CA LYS A 50 -5.92 -5.63 0.00
C LYS A 50 -4.87 -5.41 -1.07
N LEU A 51 -3.67 -5.98 -0.91
CA LEU A 51 -2.62 -5.87 -1.92
C LEU A 51 -3.01 -6.58 -3.23
N LYS A 52 -3.59 -7.78 -3.14
CA LYS A 52 -4.14 -8.50 -4.30
C LYS A 52 -5.19 -7.66 -5.04
N ASP A 53 -6.13 -7.09 -4.29
CA ASP A 53 -7.21 -6.29 -4.84
C ASP A 53 -6.71 -5.00 -5.48
N LYS A 54 -5.76 -4.30 -4.86
CA LYS A 54 -5.13 -3.10 -5.43
C LYS A 54 -4.48 -3.40 -6.77
N ILE A 55 -3.63 -4.43 -6.83
CA ILE A 55 -2.94 -4.81 -8.06
C ILE A 55 -3.95 -5.22 -9.14
N ARG A 56 -4.98 -6.00 -8.80
CA ARG A 56 -6.02 -6.43 -9.74
C ARG A 56 -6.83 -5.26 -10.29
N LYS A 57 -7.15 -4.25 -9.46
CA LYS A 57 -7.97 -3.10 -9.86
C LYS A 57 -7.21 -2.10 -10.72
N GLU A 58 -5.90 -1.97 -10.52
CA GLU A 58 -5.10 -0.89 -11.11
C GLU A 58 -4.01 -1.36 -12.07
N THR A 59 -3.99 -2.65 -12.40
CA THR A 59 -3.10 -3.19 -13.42
C THR A 59 -3.86 -4.15 -14.34
N ARG A 60 -3.25 -4.47 -15.49
CA ARG A 60 -3.73 -5.52 -16.40
C ARG A 60 -3.27 -6.93 -16.00
N LEU A 61 -2.55 -7.07 -14.90
CA LEU A 61 -1.93 -8.33 -14.50
C LEU A 61 -2.98 -9.34 -14.01
N LYS A 62 -2.76 -10.61 -14.33
CA LYS A 62 -3.61 -11.72 -13.89
C LYS A 62 -2.98 -12.44 -12.72
N TYR A 63 -3.79 -12.77 -11.72
CA TYR A 63 -3.32 -13.54 -10.57
C TYR A 63 -3.03 -14.99 -10.99
N VAL A 64 -1.84 -15.49 -10.67
CA VAL A 64 -1.44 -16.90 -10.83
C VAL A 64 -0.58 -17.31 -9.63
N GLU A 65 -0.63 -18.58 -9.23
CA GLU A 65 0.16 -19.10 -8.10
C GLU A 65 1.49 -19.74 -8.55
N ILE A 66 1.53 -20.24 -9.78
CA ILE A 66 2.67 -20.97 -10.32
C ILE A 66 3.37 -20.08 -11.37
N GLU A 67 4.69 -19.91 -11.20
CA GLU A 67 5.56 -19.15 -12.11
C GLU A 67 5.03 -17.75 -12.48
N PRO A 68 4.72 -16.89 -11.50
CA PRO A 68 4.24 -15.54 -11.75
C PRO A 68 5.37 -14.63 -12.28
N ASP A 69 5.03 -13.68 -13.15
CA ASP A 69 6.02 -12.71 -13.66
C ASP A 69 6.43 -11.71 -12.56
N ILE A 70 5.52 -11.37 -11.65
CA ILE A 70 5.76 -10.52 -10.49
C ILE A 70 5.36 -11.24 -9.22
N GLU A 71 6.20 -11.18 -8.20
CA GLU A 71 5.94 -11.77 -6.90
C GLU A 71 6.06 -10.74 -5.77
N PHE A 72 5.07 -10.74 -4.89
CA PHE A 72 5.09 -10.02 -3.61
C PHE A 72 5.02 -11.02 -2.46
N VAL A 73 5.94 -10.92 -1.51
CA VAL A 73 5.88 -11.64 -0.24
C VAL A 73 6.17 -10.67 0.89
N GLY A 74 5.58 -10.87 2.07
CA GLY A 74 5.75 -9.92 3.14
C GLY A 74 5.32 -10.40 4.50
N LYS A 75 5.49 -9.52 5.47
CA LYS A 75 5.12 -9.77 6.87
C LYS A 75 4.75 -8.47 7.58
N VAL A 76 3.83 -8.56 8.52
CA VAL A 76 3.52 -7.47 9.45
C VAL A 76 4.55 -7.52 10.58
N THR A 77 5.40 -6.52 10.67
CA THR A 77 6.52 -6.48 11.62
C THR A 77 6.23 -5.62 12.84
N ASN A 78 5.24 -4.73 12.77
CA ASN A 78 4.90 -3.85 13.87
C ASN A 78 3.39 -3.61 13.96
N TYR A 79 2.88 -3.60 15.19
CA TYR A 79 1.50 -3.22 15.56
C TYR A 79 1.56 -2.58 16.94
N VAL A 80 1.66 -1.24 16.99
CA VAL A 80 1.93 -0.51 18.24
C VAL A 80 0.87 0.54 18.49
N VAL A 81 0.38 0.58 19.72
CA VAL A 81 -0.49 1.64 20.21
C VAL A 81 0.29 2.53 21.17
N SER A 82 0.34 3.84 20.87
CA SER A 82 1.05 4.82 21.70
C SER A 82 0.22 6.08 21.94
N PRO A 83 0.35 6.75 23.10
CA PRO A 83 -0.34 8.00 23.36
C PRO A 83 0.27 9.16 22.55
N VAL A 84 -0.57 10.05 22.05
CA VAL A 84 -0.16 11.25 21.31
C VAL A 84 -0.36 12.48 22.18
N ALA A 85 0.68 13.31 22.29
CA ALA A 85 0.62 14.56 23.02
C ALA A 85 -0.38 15.53 22.34
N PRO A 86 -1.19 16.28 23.11
CA PRO A 86 -2.12 17.25 22.55
C PRO A 86 -1.37 18.33 21.75
N GLN A 87 -1.70 18.50 20.48
CA GLN A 87 -1.26 19.64 19.67
C GLN A 87 -2.40 20.66 19.58
N ALA A 88 -2.07 21.96 19.52
CA ALA A 88 -3.04 23.06 19.60
C ALA A 88 -4.18 23.01 18.54
N ASN A 89 -4.00 22.23 17.45
CA ASN A 89 -4.96 22.09 16.35
C ASN A 89 -5.41 20.63 16.09
N GLN A 90 -5.19 19.69 17.02
CA GLN A 90 -5.58 18.28 16.86
C GLN A 90 -6.56 17.84 17.94
N ILE A 91 -7.09 16.62 17.77
CA ILE A 91 -7.98 15.94 18.72
C ILE A 91 -7.36 16.03 20.14
N PRO A 92 -8.11 16.48 21.16
CA PRO A 92 -7.60 16.52 22.53
C PRO A 92 -7.23 15.10 22.99
N SER A 93 -5.98 14.89 23.42
CA SER A 93 -5.41 13.59 23.86
C SER A 93 -5.91 12.37 23.05
N ALA A 94 -5.12 11.92 22.08
CA ALA A 94 -5.44 10.76 21.24
C ALA A 94 -4.48 9.61 21.51
N ASN A 95 -4.89 8.40 21.12
CA ASN A 95 -3.98 7.27 20.93
C ASN A 95 -3.68 7.11 19.44
N ARG A 96 -2.53 6.56 19.09
CA ARG A 96 -2.10 6.25 17.74
C ARG A 96 -1.93 4.77 17.59
N LEU A 97 -2.57 4.18 16.58
CA LEU A 97 -2.23 2.85 16.09
C LEU A 97 -1.26 3.01 14.92
N GLU A 98 -0.07 2.45 15.04
CA GLU A 98 0.95 2.40 13.99
C GLU A 98 1.18 0.95 13.55
N ILE A 99 1.21 0.71 12.25
CA ILE A 99 1.47 -0.60 11.66
C ILE A 99 2.64 -0.48 10.69
N THR A 100 3.56 -1.44 10.76
CA THR A 100 4.65 -1.59 9.79
C THR A 100 4.54 -2.93 9.08
N ILE A 101 4.68 -2.90 7.76
CA ILE A 101 4.82 -4.09 6.92
C ILE A 101 6.19 -4.10 6.25
N ASN A 102 6.80 -5.28 6.20
CA ASN A 102 7.96 -5.55 5.36
C ASN A 102 7.48 -6.27 4.10
N VAL A 103 7.84 -5.75 2.93
CA VAL A 103 7.46 -6.33 1.65
C VAL A 103 8.69 -6.55 0.80
N SER A 104 8.79 -7.74 0.23
CA SER A 104 9.75 -8.09 -0.82
C SER A 104 9.01 -8.21 -2.15
N PHE A 105 9.57 -7.57 -3.16
CA PHE A 105 9.10 -7.56 -4.54
C PHE A 105 10.16 -8.17 -5.44
N LEU A 106 9.72 -9.00 -6.38
CA LEU A 106 10.56 -9.60 -7.41
C LEU A 106 9.84 -9.54 -8.76
N ASP A 107 10.53 -9.00 -9.76
CA ASP A 107 10.18 -9.14 -11.18
C ASP A 107 11.01 -10.29 -11.79
N GLN A 108 10.35 -11.40 -12.12
CA GLN A 108 11.02 -12.55 -12.71
C GLN A 108 11.49 -12.30 -14.15
N LYS A 109 10.95 -11.29 -14.85
CA LYS A 109 11.44 -10.91 -16.19
C LYS A 109 12.67 -10.01 -16.11
N ASN A 110 12.91 -9.37 -14.97
CA ASN A 110 14.05 -8.52 -14.74
C ASN A 110 14.53 -8.64 -13.29
N GLU A 111 15.40 -9.61 -13.01
CA GLU A 111 15.90 -9.88 -11.65
C GLU A 111 16.67 -8.71 -11.00
N LYS A 112 17.08 -7.70 -11.78
CA LYS A 112 17.64 -6.45 -11.23
C LYS A 112 16.57 -5.56 -10.61
N ASN A 113 15.31 -5.71 -11.04
CA ASN A 113 14.14 -5.07 -10.49
C ASN A 113 13.57 -5.90 -9.33
N LYS A 114 14.26 -5.84 -8.20
CA LYS A 114 13.84 -6.46 -6.95
C LYS A 114 14.16 -5.55 -5.78
N TRP A 115 13.36 -5.60 -4.74
CA TRP A 115 13.59 -4.82 -3.53
C TRP A 115 12.90 -5.44 -2.33
N THR A 116 13.42 -5.12 -1.16
CA THR A 116 12.77 -5.37 0.12
C THR A 116 12.70 -4.04 0.86
N SER A 117 11.54 -3.66 1.37
CA SER A 117 11.33 -2.37 2.01
C SER A 117 10.28 -2.44 3.11
N ASN A 118 10.43 -1.55 4.10
CA ASN A 118 9.45 -1.37 5.16
C ASN A 118 8.54 -0.20 4.81
N PHE A 119 7.24 -0.38 5.05
CA PHE A 119 6.23 0.66 4.91
C PHE A 119 5.53 0.80 6.26
N THR A 120 5.43 2.03 6.75
CA THR A 120 4.83 2.35 8.05
C THR A 120 3.80 3.43 7.87
N PHE A 121 2.64 3.23 8.47
CA PHE A 121 1.59 4.23 8.50
C PHE A 121 0.82 4.11 9.81
N PHE A 122 0.11 5.17 10.17
CA PHE A 122 -0.58 5.25 11.45
C PHE A 122 -1.94 5.92 11.32
N LYS A 123 -2.80 5.66 12.30
CA LYS A 123 -4.06 6.38 12.46
C LYS A 123 -4.30 6.71 13.93
N ASP A 124 -4.65 7.97 14.16
CA ASP A 124 -4.99 8.46 15.49
C ASP A 124 -6.47 8.20 15.77
N PHE A 125 -6.78 7.85 17.02
CA PHE A 125 -8.13 7.55 17.50
C PHE A 125 -8.35 8.15 18.89
N SER A 126 -9.62 8.36 19.24
CA SER A 126 -9.99 8.94 20.55
C SER A 126 -9.42 8.11 21.70
N LYS A 127 -8.84 8.75 22.72
CA LYS A 127 -8.41 8.07 23.96
C LYS A 127 -9.54 7.33 24.66
N ASP A 128 -10.78 7.78 24.48
CA ASP A 128 -11.96 7.23 25.14
C ASP A 128 -12.52 6.02 24.38
N ALA A 129 -12.02 5.74 23.17
CA ALA A 129 -12.44 4.60 22.37
C ALA A 129 -11.74 3.31 22.82
N ASN A 130 -12.48 2.21 22.86
CA ASN A 130 -11.94 0.89 23.13
C ASN A 130 -11.24 0.35 21.86
N LEU A 131 -9.95 0.04 21.97
CA LEU A 131 -9.14 -0.49 20.87
C LEU A 131 -9.71 -1.78 20.28
N ILE A 132 -10.36 -2.64 21.07
CA ILE A 132 -11.01 -3.87 20.56
C ILE A 132 -12.06 -3.54 19.50
N ASP A 133 -12.82 -2.48 19.71
CA ASP A 133 -13.96 -2.14 18.87
C ASP A 133 -13.53 -1.39 17.59
N VAL A 134 -12.42 -0.65 17.65
CA VAL A 134 -11.97 0.21 16.54
C VAL A 134 -10.80 -0.35 15.75
N ARG A 135 -10.07 -1.35 16.26
CA ARG A 135 -8.82 -1.84 15.63
C ARG A 135 -8.96 -2.26 14.18
N ASP A 136 -10.05 -2.94 13.81
CA ASP A 136 -10.21 -3.48 12.46
C ASP A 136 -10.49 -2.37 11.45
N GLY A 137 -11.29 -1.37 11.83
CA GLY A 137 -11.50 -0.17 11.03
C GLY A 137 -10.22 0.64 10.87
N LEU A 138 -9.47 0.86 11.95
CA LEU A 138 -8.18 1.56 11.90
C LEU A 138 -7.17 0.80 11.03
N ALA A 139 -7.05 -0.51 11.19
CA ALA A 139 -6.15 -1.34 10.40
C ALA A 139 -6.54 -1.35 8.92
N ASN A 140 -7.85 -1.38 8.62
CA ASN A 140 -8.35 -1.28 7.24
C ASN A 140 -7.86 0.00 6.56
N ASP A 141 -8.01 1.14 7.22
CA ASP A 141 -7.60 2.44 6.70
C ASP A 141 -6.08 2.58 6.60
N ILE A 142 -5.34 2.04 7.58
CA ILE A 142 -3.88 2.01 7.55
C ILE A 142 -3.37 1.16 6.39
N PHE A 143 -3.97 -0.02 6.16
CA PHE A 143 -3.57 -0.88 5.06
C PHE A 143 -3.94 -0.31 3.69
N ASP A 144 -5.01 0.47 3.56
CA ASP A 144 -5.30 1.17 2.30
C ASP A 144 -4.14 2.09 1.90
N GLN A 145 -3.57 2.84 2.86
CA GLN A 145 -2.40 3.67 2.61
C GLN A 145 -1.12 2.84 2.39
N LEU A 146 -0.86 1.83 3.21
CA LEU A 146 0.35 1.01 3.06
C LEU A 146 0.39 0.28 1.71
N VAL A 147 -0.74 -0.23 1.25
CA VAL A 147 -0.86 -0.91 -0.04
C VAL A 147 -0.72 0.08 -1.20
N GLU A 148 -1.21 1.31 -1.05
CA GLU A 148 -0.94 2.42 -1.98
C GLU A 148 0.57 2.67 -2.11
N ASP A 149 1.28 2.79 -0.99
CA ASP A 149 2.72 3.04 -0.98
C ASP A 149 3.51 1.88 -1.62
N VAL A 150 3.13 0.63 -1.32
CA VAL A 150 3.70 -0.57 -1.95
C VAL A 150 3.44 -0.57 -3.46
N TYR A 151 2.21 -0.28 -3.88
CA TYR A 151 1.83 -0.20 -5.28
C TYR A 151 2.64 0.86 -6.02
N ASN A 152 2.75 2.07 -5.47
CA ASN A 152 3.52 3.15 -6.06
C ASN A 152 5.01 2.81 -6.13
N ARG A 153 5.56 2.18 -5.07
CA ARG A 153 6.96 1.73 -5.09
C ARG A 153 7.21 0.70 -6.17
N ALA A 154 6.26 -0.23 -6.35
CA ALA A 154 6.34 -1.27 -7.36
C ALA A 154 6.18 -0.70 -8.76
N PHE A 155 5.15 0.11 -9.04
CA PHE A 155 4.65 0.39 -10.38
C PHE A 155 4.91 1.79 -10.94
N THR A 156 5.37 2.76 -10.13
CA THR A 156 5.55 4.14 -10.59
C THR A 156 6.80 4.36 -11.46
N ASN A 157 7.84 3.52 -11.31
CA ASN A 157 9.13 3.70 -11.99
C ASN A 157 9.46 2.58 -13.01
N TRP A 158 8.46 2.06 -13.71
CA TRP A 158 8.68 1.12 -14.82
C TRP A 158 9.10 1.83 -16.11
#